data_AF-A0A081BQ05-F1
#
_entry.id   AF-A0A081BQ05-F1
#
_cell.length_a   1.000
_cell.length_b   1.000
_cell.length_c   1.000
_cell.angle_alpha   90.00
_cell.angle_beta   90.00
_cell.angle_gamma   90.00
#
_symmetry.space_group_name_H-M   'P 1'
#
loop_
_entity.id
_entity.type
_entity.pdbx_description
1 polymer ?
#
loop_
_entity_poly.entity_id
_entity_poly.type
_entity_poly.pdbx_seq_one_letter_code
_entity_poly.pdbx_strand_id
1 'polypeptide(L)'
;MATFDVRDIFTIAMKIEENGQAFYATMAKQQSSEDLRSFFTFLADEESNHQKIFAAMLTRLSNYQPVESAPTDYFAYLQAYVDISIFRPELTQQEVEALRDLPAAINYSLSRESDSILYYHEIKGFLPESDHAQIGKIIEEERRHYVKLSQLAKQLAA
;
A
#
# COMPACT_ATOMS: atom_id res chain seq x y z
N MET A 1 -26.02 1.12 11.13
CA MET A 1 -24.70 1.71 10.81
C MET A 1 -23.71 0.56 10.86
N ALA A 2 -22.99 0.30 9.77
CA ALA A 2 -22.01 -0.78 9.75
C ALA A 2 -20.88 -0.41 10.72
N THR A 3 -20.63 -1.26 11.71
CA THR A 3 -19.48 -1.15 12.61
C THR A 3 -18.25 -1.58 11.83
N PHE A 4 -17.36 -0.63 11.55
CA PHE A 4 -16.05 -0.90 10.96
C PHE A 4 -15.25 -1.79 11.92
N ASP A 5 -14.85 -2.97 11.45
CA ASP A 5 -14.14 -3.99 12.22
C ASP A 5 -12.63 -3.94 11.90
N VAL A 6 -11.78 -4.43 12.79
CA VAL A 6 -10.35 -4.69 12.53
C VAL A 6 -10.15 -5.54 11.28
N ARG A 7 -11.13 -6.39 10.92
CA ARG A 7 -11.08 -7.15 9.66
C ARG A 7 -11.12 -6.26 8.42
N ASP A 8 -11.85 -5.15 8.49
CA ASP A 8 -11.95 -4.20 7.39
C ASP A 8 -10.59 -3.52 7.18
N ILE A 9 -9.89 -3.17 8.27
CA ILE A 9 -8.52 -2.64 8.24
C ILE A 9 -7.57 -3.54 7.43
N PHE A 10 -7.54 -4.84 7.73
CA PHE A 10 -6.66 -5.77 7.01
C PHE A 10 -7.11 -6.00 5.59
N THR A 11 -8.42 -6.07 5.35
CA THR A 11 -8.97 -6.21 3.99
C THR A 11 -8.54 -5.03 3.11
N ILE A 12 -8.55 -3.83 3.68
CA ILE A 12 -8.08 -2.62 3.02
C ILE A 12 -6.56 -2.69 2.79
N ALA A 13 -5.76 -3.02 3.80
CA ALA A 13 -4.31 -3.18 3.64
C ALA A 13 -3.98 -4.17 2.52
N MET A 14 -4.62 -5.34 2.50
CA MET A 14 -4.46 -6.32 1.43
C MET A 14 -4.85 -5.77 0.05
N LYS A 15 -5.84 -4.88 -0.01
CA LYS A 15 -6.26 -4.25 -1.26
C LYS A 15 -5.27 -3.20 -1.76
N ILE A 16 -4.67 -2.42 -0.84
CA ILE A 16 -3.57 -1.49 -1.15
C ILE A 16 -2.45 -2.25 -1.86
N GLU A 17 -2.00 -3.35 -1.25
CA GLU A 17 -0.92 -4.20 -1.74
C GLU A 17 -1.28 -4.89 -3.07
N GLU A 18 -2.52 -5.38 -3.21
CA GLU A 18 -2.99 -5.95 -4.49
C GLU A 18 -2.94 -4.91 -5.62
N ASN A 19 -3.36 -3.68 -5.34
CA ASN A 19 -3.32 -2.59 -6.31
C ASN A 19 -1.88 -2.18 -6.66
N GLY A 20 -1.00 -2.07 -5.65
CA GLY A 20 0.43 -1.79 -5.83
C GLY A 20 1.11 -2.86 -6.69
N GLN A 21 0.86 -4.14 -6.37
CA GLN A 21 1.34 -5.28 -7.15
C GLN A 21 0.90 -5.21 -8.61
N ALA A 22 -0.40 -4.97 -8.86
CA ALA A 22 -0.94 -4.90 -10.21
C ALA A 22 -0.34 -3.73 -11.00
N PHE A 23 -0.15 -2.58 -10.35
CA PHE A 23 0.46 -1.39 -10.94
C PHE A 23 1.92 -1.66 -11.33
N TYR A 24 2.76 -2.13 -10.40
CA TYR A 24 4.16 -2.41 -10.68
C TYR A 24 4.37 -3.56 -11.68
N ALA A 25 3.54 -4.60 -11.63
CA ALA A 25 3.56 -5.67 -12.63
C ALA A 25 3.23 -5.15 -14.04
N THR A 26 2.34 -4.18 -14.14
CA THR A 26 2.00 -3.53 -15.42
C THR A 26 3.15 -2.65 -15.90
N MET A 27 3.73 -1.85 -15.00
CA MET A 27 4.92 -1.05 -15.30
C MET A 27 6.07 -1.90 -15.83
N ALA A 28 6.38 -3.01 -15.17
CA ALA A 28 7.44 -3.93 -15.59
C ALA A 28 7.23 -4.41 -17.03
N LYS A 29 6.01 -4.81 -17.40
CA LYS A 29 5.67 -5.29 -18.75
C LYS A 29 5.87 -4.24 -19.84
N GLN A 30 5.80 -2.95 -19.50
CA GLN A 30 5.94 -1.84 -20.44
C GLN A 30 7.40 -1.38 -20.60
N GLN A 31 8.32 -1.82 -19.74
CA GLN A 31 9.71 -1.40 -19.80
C GLN A 31 10.52 -2.15 -20.86
N SER A 32 11.10 -1.38 -21.78
CA SER A 32 12.10 -1.89 -22.73
C SER A 32 13.46 -2.14 -22.06
N SER A 33 13.82 -1.31 -21.08
CA SER A 33 15.04 -1.49 -20.27
C SER A 33 14.90 -2.69 -19.33
N GLU A 34 15.90 -3.57 -19.35
CA GLU A 34 15.97 -4.74 -18.46
C GLU A 34 16.12 -4.34 -16.99
N ASP A 35 16.88 -3.27 -16.71
CA ASP A 35 17.07 -2.76 -15.34
C ASP A 35 15.75 -2.24 -14.77
N LEU A 36 15.02 -1.45 -15.54
CA LEU A 36 13.72 -0.91 -15.10
C LEU A 36 12.68 -2.03 -14.96
N ARG A 37 12.66 -2.99 -15.90
CA ARG A 37 11.79 -4.15 -15.81
C ARG A 37 12.04 -4.92 -14.52
N SER A 38 13.31 -5.22 -14.24
CA SER A 38 13.71 -5.94 -13.03
C SER A 38 13.37 -5.17 -11.75
N PHE A 39 13.54 -3.84 -11.76
CA PHE A 39 13.18 -3.00 -10.63
C PHE A 39 11.68 -3.02 -10.32
N PHE A 40 10.81 -2.84 -11.33
CA PHE A 40 9.37 -2.90 -11.12
C PHE A 40 8.86 -4.32 -10.84
N THR A 41 9.49 -5.36 -11.38
CA THR A 41 9.19 -6.74 -10.97
C THR A 41 9.54 -6.97 -9.51
N PHE A 42 10.70 -6.49 -9.05
CA PHE A 42 11.07 -6.55 -7.64
C PHE A 42 10.01 -5.87 -6.75
N LEU A 43 9.56 -4.67 -7.09
CA LEU A 43 8.52 -3.99 -6.30
C LEU A 43 7.21 -4.78 -6.30
N ALA A 44 6.74 -5.27 -7.45
CA ALA A 44 5.53 -6.08 -7.52
C ALA A 44 5.60 -7.36 -6.65
N ASP A 45 6.77 -7.99 -6.58
CA ASP A 45 6.97 -9.18 -5.76
C ASP A 45 6.95 -8.85 -4.25
N GLU A 46 7.49 -7.69 -3.84
CA GLU A 46 7.42 -7.22 -2.45
C GLU A 46 5.97 -6.95 -2.03
N GLU A 47 5.18 -6.23 -2.82
CA GLU A 47 3.76 -5.97 -2.54
C GLU A 47 2.97 -7.28 -2.40
N SER A 48 3.28 -8.27 -3.26
CA SER A 48 2.68 -9.61 -3.14
C SER A 48 3.03 -10.29 -1.82
N ASN A 49 4.24 -10.07 -1.29
CA ASN A 49 4.65 -10.62 0.00
C ASN A 49 3.97 -9.88 1.17
N HIS A 50 3.84 -8.56 1.09
CA HIS A 50 3.11 -7.77 2.08
C HIS A 50 1.64 -8.17 2.15
N GLN A 51 0.98 -8.35 1.01
CA GLN A 51 -0.40 -8.83 0.94
C GLN A 51 -0.57 -10.19 1.67
N LYS A 52 0.36 -11.13 1.48
CA LYS A 52 0.37 -12.42 2.18
C LYS A 52 0.58 -12.25 3.69
N ILE A 53 1.44 -11.32 4.10
CA ILE A 53 1.67 -11.03 5.52
C ILE A 53 0.38 -10.49 6.15
N PHE A 54 -0.29 -9.52 5.53
CA PHE A 54 -1.57 -9.00 6.02
C PHE A 54 -2.66 -10.07 6.07
N ALA A 55 -2.76 -10.94 5.06
CA ALA A 55 -3.69 -12.08 5.07
C ALA A 55 -3.42 -13.05 6.23
N ALA A 56 -2.13 -13.34 6.50
CA ALA A 56 -1.73 -14.18 7.62
C ALA A 56 -2.01 -13.51 8.98
N MET A 57 -1.85 -12.19 9.09
CA MET A 57 -2.21 -11.42 10.28
C MET A 57 -3.72 -11.48 10.54
N LEU A 58 -4.54 -11.21 9.51
CA LEU A 58 -6.00 -11.31 9.59
C LEU A 58 -6.47 -12.68 10.08
N THR A 59 -5.87 -13.76 9.58
CA THR A 59 -6.22 -15.13 9.99
C THR A 59 -5.98 -15.37 11.49
N ARG A 60 -4.97 -14.73 12.10
CA ARG A 60 -4.66 -14.86 13.54
C ARG A 60 -5.61 -14.07 14.44
N LEU A 61 -6.37 -13.12 13.88
CA LEU A 61 -7.24 -12.22 14.63
C LEU A 61 -8.65 -12.77 14.84
N SER A 62 -8.87 -14.07 14.65
CA SER A 62 -10.19 -14.72 14.68
C SER A 62 -11.02 -14.46 15.94
N ASN A 63 -10.39 -14.03 17.06
CA ASN A 63 -11.07 -13.68 18.31
C ASN A 63 -10.61 -12.32 18.92
N TYR A 64 -9.87 -11.49 18.18
CA TYR A 64 -9.39 -10.22 18.72
C TYR A 64 -10.49 -9.15 18.63
N GLN A 65 -10.85 -8.60 19.77
CA GLN A 65 -11.64 -7.37 19.85
C GLN A 65 -10.63 -6.22 20.02
N PRO A 66 -10.64 -5.20 19.16
CA PRO A 66 -9.81 -4.02 19.37
C PRO A 66 -10.09 -3.43 20.75
N VAL A 67 -9.05 -2.94 21.40
CA VAL A 67 -9.17 -2.23 22.68
C VAL A 67 -10.18 -1.09 22.48
N GLU A 68 -11.32 -1.18 23.16
CA GLU A 68 -12.40 -0.20 23.15
C GLU A 68 -11.83 1.22 23.34
N SER A 69 -11.67 2.03 22.28
CA SER A 69 -11.64 3.51 22.36
C SER A 69 -11.30 4.26 21.07
N ALA A 70 -11.40 3.70 19.85
CA ALA A 70 -11.37 4.60 18.70
C ALA A 70 -12.68 5.40 18.69
N PRO A 71 -12.66 6.75 18.74
CA PRO A 71 -13.88 7.53 18.58
C PRO A 71 -14.55 7.13 17.26
N THR A 72 -15.87 7.01 17.22
CA THR A 72 -16.64 6.67 16.00
C THR A 72 -16.23 7.52 14.80
N ASP A 73 -15.87 8.78 15.04
CA ASP A 73 -15.42 9.74 14.03
C ASP A 73 -14.08 9.36 13.39
N TYR A 74 -13.19 8.68 14.12
CA TYR A 74 -11.90 8.26 13.61
C TYR A 74 -12.02 7.08 12.64
N PHE A 75 -12.92 6.13 12.91
CA PHE A 75 -13.24 5.07 11.94
C PHE A 75 -13.94 5.62 10.69
N ALA A 76 -14.84 6.60 10.85
CA ALA A 76 -15.46 7.28 9.72
C ALA A 76 -14.42 8.04 8.88
N TYR A 77 -13.43 8.66 9.52
CA TYR A 77 -12.28 9.26 8.84
C TYR A 77 -11.48 8.21 8.06
N LEU A 78 -11.11 7.09 8.68
CA LEU A 78 -10.35 6.03 7.99
C LEU A 78 -11.12 5.48 6.79
N GLN A 79 -12.42 5.21 6.94
CA GLN A 79 -13.26 4.77 5.83
C GLN A 79 -13.28 5.81 4.70
N ALA A 80 -13.49 7.10 5.03
CA ALA A 80 -13.51 8.16 4.04
C ALA A 80 -12.15 8.34 3.33
N TYR A 81 -11.04 8.24 4.06
CA TYR A 81 -9.70 8.27 3.49
C TYR A 81 -9.49 7.11 2.51
N VAL A 82 -9.90 5.91 2.89
CA VAL A 82 -9.76 4.71 2.07
C VAL A 82 -10.65 4.77 0.82
N ASP A 83 -11.89 5.24 0.94
CA ASP A 83 -12.82 5.40 -0.20
C ASP A 83 -12.27 6.38 -1.25
N ILE A 84 -11.55 7.42 -0.80
CA ILE A 84 -10.98 8.44 -1.69
C ILE A 84 -9.64 7.98 -2.28
N SER A 85 -8.78 7.37 -1.46
CA SER A 85 -7.36 7.13 -1.76
C SER A 85 -7.03 5.71 -2.23
N ILE A 86 -7.89 4.71 -1.98
CA ILE A 86 -7.55 3.29 -2.14
C ILE A 86 -8.60 2.51 -2.94
N PHE A 87 -9.91 2.72 -2.72
CA PHE A 87 -10.97 2.02 -3.46
C PHE A 87 -11.41 2.79 -4.71
N ARG A 88 -10.63 2.68 -5.78
CA ARG A 88 -11.14 2.93 -7.14
C ARG A 88 -11.02 1.63 -7.95
N PRO A 89 -12.14 0.96 -8.29
CA PRO A 89 -12.10 -0.34 -8.98
C PRO A 89 -11.57 -0.25 -10.41
N GLU A 90 -11.57 0.94 -11.02
CA GLU A 90 -10.94 1.22 -12.30
C GLU A 90 -9.62 1.98 -12.12
N LEU A 91 -8.64 1.72 -13.00
CA LEU A 91 -7.48 2.59 -13.14
C LEU A 91 -7.97 4.02 -13.32
N THR A 92 -7.62 4.89 -12.37
CA THR A 92 -7.85 6.31 -12.46
C THR A 92 -7.21 6.86 -13.73
N GLN A 93 -7.72 7.99 -14.22
CA GLN A 93 -7.11 8.70 -15.34
C GLN A 93 -5.60 8.92 -15.11
N GLN A 94 -5.21 9.16 -13.86
CA GLN A 94 -3.82 9.35 -13.44
C GLN A 94 -3.00 8.06 -13.52
N GLU A 95 -3.56 6.90 -13.14
CA GLU A 95 -2.92 5.60 -13.36
C GLU A 95 -2.77 5.27 -14.85
N VAL A 96 -3.79 5.57 -15.66
CA VAL A 96 -3.73 5.38 -17.13
C VAL A 96 -2.65 6.26 -17.76
N GLU A 97 -2.51 7.50 -17.29
CA GLU A 97 -1.45 8.42 -17.73
C GLU A 97 -0.07 7.98 -17.25
N ALA A 98 0.06 7.54 -16.00
CA ALA A 98 1.28 6.95 -15.45
C ALA A 98 1.79 5.78 -16.30
N LEU A 99 0.90 4.91 -16.78
CA LEU A 99 1.27 3.82 -17.68
C LEU A 99 1.82 4.27 -19.05
N ARG A 100 1.73 5.56 -19.39
CA ARG A 100 2.23 6.10 -20.67
C ARG A 100 3.54 6.88 -20.53
N ASP A 101 3.85 7.36 -19.33
CA ASP A 101 5.01 8.23 -19.08
C ASP A 101 5.74 7.80 -17.80
N LEU A 102 6.98 7.35 -17.93
CA LEU A 102 7.77 6.80 -16.83
C LEU A 102 7.97 7.80 -15.66
N PRO A 103 8.33 9.07 -15.89
CA PRO A 103 8.32 10.10 -14.85
C PRO A 103 7.00 10.25 -14.11
N ALA A 104 5.86 10.34 -14.83
CA ALA A 104 4.55 10.39 -14.20
C ALA A 104 4.27 9.14 -13.36
N ALA A 105 4.65 7.96 -13.85
CA ALA A 105 4.51 6.69 -13.15
C ALA A 105 5.30 6.64 -11.84
N ILE A 106 6.52 7.15 -11.83
CA ILE A 106 7.36 7.16 -10.63
C ILE A 106 6.81 8.16 -9.61
N ASN A 107 6.35 9.33 -10.04
CA ASN A 107 5.71 10.29 -9.14
C ASN A 107 4.41 9.74 -8.53
N TYR A 108 3.64 9.00 -9.33
CA TYR A 108 2.48 8.29 -8.84
C TYR A 108 2.89 7.21 -7.80
N SER A 109 3.90 6.40 -8.12
CA SER A 109 4.44 5.37 -7.22
C SER A 109 4.87 5.97 -5.88
N LEU A 110 5.59 7.10 -5.88
CA LEU A 110 6.00 7.80 -4.65
C LEU A 110 4.81 8.21 -3.78
N SER A 111 3.73 8.68 -4.40
CA SER A 111 2.49 9.00 -3.68
C SER A 111 1.88 7.74 -3.07
N ARG A 112 1.84 6.64 -3.83
CA ARG A 112 1.32 5.35 -3.38
C ARG A 112 2.07 4.78 -2.18
N GLU A 113 3.40 4.74 -2.24
CA GLU A 113 4.24 4.32 -1.12
C GLU A 113 3.99 5.18 0.13
N SER A 114 3.85 6.50 -0.04
CA SER A 114 3.59 7.42 1.07
C SER A 114 2.22 7.18 1.71
N ASP A 115 1.19 6.93 0.89
CA ASP A 115 -0.16 6.60 1.35
C ASP A 115 -0.18 5.26 2.09
N SER A 116 0.50 4.22 1.58
CA SER A 116 0.66 2.94 2.26
C SER A 116 1.33 3.11 3.63
N ILE A 117 2.44 3.86 3.69
CA ILE A 117 3.15 4.15 4.94
C ILE A 117 2.23 4.83 5.96
N LEU A 118 1.49 5.87 5.54
CA LEU A 118 0.57 6.58 6.40
C LEU A 118 -0.51 5.63 6.92
N TYR A 119 -1.17 4.90 6.02
CA TYR A 119 -2.20 3.94 6.38
C TYR A 119 -1.69 2.92 7.40
N TYR A 120 -0.49 2.36 7.19
CA TYR A 120 0.12 1.38 8.10
C TYR A 120 0.44 1.95 9.49
N HIS A 121 0.81 3.23 9.58
CA HIS A 121 0.94 3.90 10.88
C HIS A 121 -0.40 4.08 11.57
N GLU A 122 -1.42 4.54 10.84
CA GLU A 122 -2.77 4.73 11.40
C GLU A 122 -3.31 3.41 11.95
N ILE A 123 -3.17 2.32 11.19
CA ILE A 123 -3.79 1.05 11.57
C ILE A 123 -3.07 0.33 12.70
N LYS A 124 -1.78 0.61 12.91
CA LYS A 124 -0.95 -0.02 13.95
C LYS A 124 -1.58 0.13 15.34
N GLY A 125 -2.21 1.27 15.62
CA GLY A 125 -2.87 1.55 16.90
C GLY A 125 -4.06 0.63 17.21
N PHE A 126 -4.68 0.02 16.20
CA PHE A 126 -5.82 -0.89 16.37
C PHE A 126 -5.41 -2.33 16.56
N LEU A 127 -4.12 -2.65 16.40
CA LEU A 127 -3.62 -4.02 16.43
C LEU A 127 -3.10 -4.42 17.81
N PRO A 128 -3.11 -5.73 18.12
CA PRO A 128 -2.40 -6.22 19.30
C PRO A 128 -0.91 -5.86 19.23
N GLU A 129 -0.30 -5.55 20.37
CA GLU A 129 1.14 -5.24 20.45
C GLU A 129 2.02 -6.34 19.83
N SER A 130 1.57 -7.60 19.88
CA SER A 130 2.28 -8.73 19.26
C SER A 130 2.46 -8.60 17.74
N ASP A 131 1.59 -7.86 17.07
CA ASP A 131 1.64 -7.65 15.62
C ASP A 131 2.30 -6.32 15.22
N HIS A 132 2.59 -5.42 16.19
CA HIS A 132 3.20 -4.10 15.92
C HIS A 132 4.58 -4.22 15.27
N ALA A 133 5.37 -5.22 15.66
CA ALA A 133 6.69 -5.47 15.09
C ALA A 133 6.59 -5.91 13.62
N GLN A 134 5.54 -6.64 13.25
CA GLN A 134 5.35 -7.10 11.87
C GLN A 134 4.97 -5.93 10.94
N ILE A 135 4.01 -5.09 11.36
CA ILE A 135 3.66 -3.87 10.61
C ILE A 135 4.85 -2.92 10.53
N GLY A 136 5.61 -2.78 11.61
CA GLY A 136 6.83 -1.96 11.61
C GLY A 136 7.82 -2.36 10.52
N LYS A 137 7.97 -3.67 10.24
CA LYS A 137 8.86 -4.15 9.17
C LYS A 137 8.35 -3.75 7.78
N ILE A 138 7.05 -3.89 7.52
CA ILE A 138 6.42 -3.48 6.25
C ILE A 138 6.61 -1.97 6.04
N ILE A 139 6.36 -1.16 7.08
CA ILE A 139 6.58 0.30 7.01
C ILE A 139 8.03 0.65 6.64
N GLU A 140 9.03 -0.06 7.19
CA GLU A 140 10.41 0.16 6.81
C GLU A 140 10.74 -0.34 5.39
N GLU A 141 10.00 -1.33 4.86
CA GLU A 141 10.08 -1.81 3.48
C GLU A 141 9.55 -0.76 2.50
N GLU A 142 8.34 -0.23 2.72
CA GLU A 142 7.78 0.86 1.90
C GLU A 142 8.67 2.11 1.91
N ARG A 143 9.29 2.44 3.04
CA ARG A 143 10.27 3.54 3.08
C ARG A 143 11.48 3.27 2.17
N ARG A 144 11.93 2.02 2.09
CA ARG A 144 13.01 1.64 1.17
C ARG A 144 12.54 1.69 -0.28
N HIS A 145 11.31 1.28 -0.57
CA HIS A 145 10.70 1.42 -1.90
C HIS A 145 10.65 2.89 -2.32
N TYR A 146 10.10 3.75 -1.46
CA TYR A 146 10.06 5.20 -1.66
C TYR A 146 11.45 5.79 -1.93
N VAL A 147 12.46 5.41 -1.15
CA VAL A 147 13.85 5.89 -1.37
C VAL A 147 14.36 5.47 -2.75
N LYS A 148 14.20 4.19 -3.14
CA LYS A 148 14.64 3.69 -4.46
C LYS A 148 13.93 4.42 -5.60
N LEU A 149 12.60 4.60 -5.50
CA LEU A 149 11.80 5.36 -6.47
C LEU A 149 12.25 6.82 -6.55
N SER A 150 12.56 7.45 -5.42
CA SER A 150 13.00 8.85 -5.38
C SER A 150 14.37 9.04 -6.04
N GLN A 151 15.26 8.04 -5.93
CA GLN A 151 16.56 8.04 -6.59
C GLN A 151 16.38 7.91 -8.10
N LEU A 152 15.51 7.00 -8.55
CA LEU A 152 15.19 6.84 -9.96
C LEU A 152 14.55 8.12 -10.54
N ALA A 153 13.63 8.76 -9.82
CA ALA A 153 13.03 10.03 -10.22
C ALA A 153 14.09 11.12 -10.46
N LYS A 154 15.06 11.24 -9.55
CA LYS A 154 16.17 12.20 -9.67
C LYS A 154 17.06 11.92 -10.87
N GLN A 155 17.29 10.65 -11.19
CA GLN A 155 18.09 10.25 -12.36
C GLN A 155 17.41 10.61 -13.68
N LEU A 156 16.08 10.52 -13.74
CA LEU A 156 15.31 10.86 -14.96
C LEU A 156 15.13 12.37 -15.16
N ALA A 157 15.27 13.16 -14.10
CA ALA A 157 15.19 14.63 -14.16
C ALA A 157 16.53 15.32 -14.46
N ALA A 158 17.64 14.57 -14.49
CA ALA A 158 18.99 15.03 -14.75
C ALA A 158 19.35 14.90 -16.24
#